data_AF-A0A7K2QB44-F1
#
_entry.id   AF-A0A7K2QB44-F1
#
_cell.length_a   1.000
_cell.length_b   1.000
_cell.length_c   1.000
_cell.angle_alpha   90.00
_cell.angle_beta   90.00
_cell.angle_gamma   90.00
#
_symmetry.space_group_name_H-M   'P 1'
#
loop_
_entity.id
_entity.type
_entity.pdbx_description
1 polymer ?
#
loop_
_entity_poly.entity_id
_entity_poly.type
_entity_poly.pdbx_seq_one_letter_code
_entity_poly.pdbx_strand_id
1 'polypeptide(L)'
;TVRAVDPAQARAEGRSPIIDPGPQPAILTAALGLLLAGAAAVGELALLGPLIVLQALTAAGWFRLNGMWPARQGIALAFLGALVADAAVLAVDDTYGPGAIIGTLGAWVLLTLVLQLRSHADPDERMYGLMASVASAALAIACAGYLAADSSAVSVGAAAVAVAVFTRALPLPTPVS
;
A
#
# COMPACT_ATOMS: atom_id res chain seq x y z
N THR A 1 26.07 0.66 14.98
CA THR A 1 24.90 0.03 15.64
C THR A 1 24.02 1.15 16.15
N VAL A 2 22.92 1.46 15.45
CA VAL A 2 21.98 2.49 15.92
C VAL A 2 21.31 1.95 17.17
N ARG A 3 21.58 2.57 18.33
CA ARG A 3 20.96 2.22 19.60
C ARG A 3 19.47 2.57 19.45
N ALA A 4 18.57 1.60 19.61
CA ALA A 4 17.14 1.87 19.61
C ALA A 4 16.85 2.90 20.71
N VAL A 5 16.50 4.12 20.32
CA VAL A 5 16.07 5.16 21.25
C VAL A 5 14.69 4.73 21.74
N ASP A 6 14.50 4.72 23.05
CA ASP A 6 13.19 4.43 23.64
C ASP A 6 12.21 5.53 23.17
N PRO A 7 11.11 5.18 22.47
CA PRO A 7 10.14 6.17 21.99
C PRO A 7 9.49 6.99 23.10
N ALA A 8 9.45 6.48 24.34
CA ALA A 8 9.01 7.26 25.50
C ALA A 8 10.03 8.35 25.85
N GLN A 9 11.31 8.02 25.78
CA GLN A 9 12.40 8.96 26.01
C GLN A 9 12.51 9.99 24.87
N ALA A 10 12.34 9.57 23.61
CA ALA A 10 12.28 10.50 22.47
C ALA A 10 11.16 11.53 22.62
N ARG A 11 9.96 11.12 23.07
CA ARG A 11 8.86 12.05 23.40
C ARG A 11 9.22 13.01 24.53
N ALA A 12 9.84 12.50 25.59
CA ALA A 12 10.26 13.33 26.72
C ALA A 12 11.33 14.37 26.31
N GLU A 13 12.18 14.03 25.34
CA GLU A 13 13.20 14.90 24.76
C GLU A 13 12.67 15.80 23.61
N GLY A 14 11.36 15.79 23.33
CA GLY A 14 10.75 16.57 22.25
C GLY A 14 11.13 16.11 20.83
N ARG A 15 11.76 14.94 20.71
CA ARG A 15 12.16 14.34 19.43
C ARG A 15 11.02 13.49 18.86
N SER A 16 11.05 13.28 17.54
CA SER A 16 10.09 12.39 16.89
C SER A 16 10.23 10.97 17.46
N PRO A 17 9.14 10.35 17.95
CA PRO A 17 9.15 8.96 18.38
C PRO A 17 9.11 7.98 17.20
N ILE A 18 9.05 8.48 15.95
CA ILE A 18 9.05 7.65 14.75
C ILE A 18 10.47 7.12 14.52
N ILE A 19 10.60 5.80 14.53
CA ILE A 19 11.83 5.11 14.18
C ILE A 19 11.90 5.01 12.67
N ASP A 20 12.91 5.62 12.06
CA ASP A 20 13.10 5.50 10.62
C ASP A 20 13.33 4.03 10.25
N PRO A 21 12.66 3.53 9.21
CA PRO A 21 12.68 2.12 8.84
C PRO A 21 14.06 1.66 8.29
N GLY A 22 15.02 2.57 8.16
CA GLY A 22 16.40 2.30 7.73
C GLY A 22 16.56 2.21 6.21
N PRO A 23 17.79 1.98 5.71
CA PRO A 23 18.08 2.02 4.28
C PRO A 23 17.54 0.81 3.50
N GLN A 24 17.41 -0.36 4.14
CA GLN A 24 16.94 -1.59 3.49
C GLN A 24 15.52 -1.47 2.89
N PRO A 25 14.47 -1.07 3.65
CA PRO A 25 13.14 -0.91 3.07
C PRO A 25 13.09 0.18 2.00
N ALA A 26 13.88 1.24 2.14
CA ALA A 26 13.97 2.26 1.11
C ALA A 26 14.54 1.73 -0.21
N ILE A 27 15.60 0.91 -0.16
CA ILE A 27 16.17 0.26 -1.37
C ILE A 27 15.14 -0.67 -2.00
N LEU A 28 14.40 -1.44 -1.19
CA LEU A 28 13.35 -2.34 -1.69
C LEU A 28 12.21 -1.56 -2.38
N THR A 29 11.73 -0.48 -1.77
CA THR A 29 10.71 0.38 -2.38
C THR A 29 11.22 1.06 -3.65
N ALA A 30 12.47 1.52 -3.67
CA ALA A 30 13.08 2.10 -4.86
C ALA A 30 13.21 1.07 -5.99
N ALA A 31 13.66 -0.15 -5.68
CA ALA A 31 13.74 -1.24 -6.65
C ALA A 31 12.35 -1.60 -7.21
N LEU A 32 11.33 -1.69 -6.35
CA LEU A 32 9.95 -1.95 -6.79
C LEU A 32 9.41 -0.81 -7.68
N GLY A 33 9.70 0.45 -7.34
CA GLY A 33 9.35 1.60 -8.18
C GLY A 33 10.01 1.56 -9.56
N LEU A 34 11.30 1.19 -9.64
CA LEU A 34 12.00 1.01 -10.91
C LEU A 34 11.44 -0.18 -11.71
N LEU A 35 11.05 -1.27 -11.05
CA LEU A 35 10.41 -2.42 -11.70
C LEU A 35 9.05 -2.04 -12.29
N LEU A 36 8.21 -1.30 -11.54
CA LEU A 36 6.95 -0.77 -12.05
C LEU A 36 7.17 0.15 -13.25
N ALA A 37 8.15 1.05 -13.16
CA ALA A 37 8.46 1.99 -14.23
C ALA A 37 8.92 1.27 -15.51
N GLY A 38 9.84 0.31 -15.37
CA GLY A 38 10.33 -0.49 -16.50
C GLY A 38 9.24 -1.37 -17.09
N ALA A 39 8.41 -2.00 -16.26
CA ALA A 39 7.34 -2.87 -16.72
C ALA A 39 6.24 -2.11 -17.48
N ALA A 40 5.87 -0.91 -17.00
CA ALA A 40 4.90 -0.06 -17.69
C ALA A 40 5.37 0.37 -19.09
N ALA A 41 6.67 0.56 -19.29
CA ALA A 41 7.25 0.85 -20.61
C ALA A 41 7.24 -0.36 -21.56
N VAL A 42 7.18 -1.59 -21.04
CA VAL A 42 7.12 -2.83 -21.84
C VAL A 42 5.68 -3.14 -22.26
N GLY A 43 4.71 -2.93 -21.36
CA GLY A 43 3.29 -3.12 -21.64
C GLY A 43 2.49 -3.51 -20.41
N GLU A 44 1.16 -3.47 -20.54
CA GLU A 44 0.21 -3.67 -19.45
C GLU A 44 0.34 -5.05 -18.77
N LEU A 45 0.50 -6.12 -19.54
CA LEU A 45 0.70 -7.46 -18.99
C LEU A 45 2.02 -7.61 -18.21
N ALA A 46 3.07 -6.88 -18.62
CA ALA A 46 4.33 -6.88 -17.89
C ALA A 46 4.18 -6.13 -16.55
N LEU A 47 3.36 -5.08 -16.51
CA LEU A 47 3.09 -4.27 -15.31
C LEU A 47 2.37 -5.06 -14.21
N LEU A 48 1.53 -6.04 -14.56
CA LEU A 48 0.79 -6.85 -13.58
C LEU A 48 1.70 -7.53 -12.55
N GLY A 49 2.85 -8.07 -12.98
CA GLY A 49 3.78 -8.76 -12.09
C GLY A 49 4.23 -7.91 -10.88
N PRO A 50 4.94 -6.79 -11.10
CA PRO A 50 5.34 -5.90 -10.01
C PRO A 50 4.16 -5.21 -9.31
N LEU A 51 3.04 -4.98 -10.00
CA LEU A 51 1.83 -4.42 -9.39
C LEU A 51 1.22 -5.36 -8.34
N ILE A 52 1.09 -6.65 -8.66
CA ILE A 52 0.58 -7.66 -7.73
C ILE A 52 1.49 -7.76 -6.49
N VAL A 53 2.81 -7.66 -6.69
CA VAL A 53 3.77 -7.61 -5.58
C VAL A 53 3.55 -6.37 -4.71
N LEU A 54 3.37 -5.19 -5.32
CA LEU A 54 3.06 -3.96 -4.60
C LEU A 54 1.77 -4.09 -3.78
N GLN A 55 0.71 -4.64 -4.37
CA GLN A 55 -0.58 -4.84 -3.69
C GLN A 55 -0.46 -5.79 -2.50
N ALA A 56 0.25 -6.91 -2.67
CA ALA A 56 0.49 -7.88 -1.60
C ALA A 56 1.28 -7.26 -0.44
N LEU A 57 2.34 -6.51 -0.74
CA LEU A 57 3.13 -5.77 0.25
C LEU A 57 2.30 -4.68 0.93
N THR A 58 1.44 -4.00 0.19
CA THR A 58 0.56 -2.96 0.74
C THR A 58 -0.46 -3.55 1.71
N ALA A 59 -1.11 -4.65 1.32
CA ALA A 59 -2.04 -5.37 2.18
C ALA A 59 -1.36 -5.90 3.45
N ALA A 60 -0.26 -6.65 3.30
CA ALA A 60 0.47 -7.22 4.43
C ALA A 60 1.12 -6.14 5.32
N GLY A 61 1.66 -5.10 4.71
CA GLY A 61 2.36 -4.00 5.37
C GLY A 61 1.42 -3.22 6.28
N TRP A 62 0.20 -2.92 5.83
CA TRP A 62 -0.77 -2.20 6.66
C TRP A 62 -1.13 -2.95 7.94
N PHE A 63 -1.44 -4.25 7.85
CA PHE A 63 -1.73 -5.07 9.04
C PHE A 63 -0.52 -5.18 9.96
N ARG A 64 0.70 -5.24 9.41
CA ARG A 64 1.93 -5.26 10.20
C ARG A 64 2.14 -3.94 10.96
N LEU A 65 1.89 -2.80 10.32
CA LEU A 65 1.99 -1.48 10.96
C LEU A 65 0.97 -1.29 12.08
N ASN A 66 -0.19 -1.95 11.98
CA ASN A 66 -1.22 -1.97 13.02
C ASN A 66 -0.98 -3.05 14.10
N GLY A 67 0.18 -3.73 14.10
CA GLY A 67 0.48 -4.76 15.11
C GLY A 67 -0.37 -6.03 15.00
N MET A 68 -1.12 -6.20 13.91
CA MET A 68 -2.06 -7.31 13.71
C MET A 68 -1.41 -8.51 13.01
N TRP A 69 -0.08 -8.57 12.90
CA TRP A 69 0.59 -9.66 12.18
C TRP A 69 0.60 -10.98 12.98
N PRO A 70 0.24 -12.14 12.38
CA PRO A 70 -0.26 -12.35 11.01
C PRO A 70 -1.79 -12.48 10.91
N ALA A 71 -2.50 -11.38 10.60
CA ALA A 71 -3.93 -11.36 10.29
C ALA A 71 -4.24 -11.96 8.91
N ARG A 72 -4.00 -13.26 8.75
CA ARG A 72 -4.03 -13.98 7.47
C ARG A 72 -5.29 -13.72 6.65
N GLN A 73 -6.47 -13.74 7.29
CA GLN A 73 -7.76 -13.53 6.62
C GLN A 73 -7.95 -12.09 6.15
N GLY A 74 -7.60 -11.11 6.98
CA GLY A 74 -7.70 -9.69 6.61
C GLY A 74 -6.75 -9.33 5.48
N ILE A 75 -5.50 -9.82 5.53
CA ILE A 75 -4.51 -9.65 4.46
C ILE A 75 -5.01 -10.28 3.16
N ALA A 76 -5.50 -11.53 3.22
CA ALA A 76 -6.04 -12.21 2.05
C ALA A 76 -7.24 -11.47 1.46
N LEU A 77 -8.16 -10.97 2.31
CA LEU A 77 -9.32 -10.21 1.87
C LEU A 77 -8.91 -8.90 1.18
N ALA A 78 -7.98 -8.14 1.77
CA ALA A 78 -7.48 -6.90 1.17
C ALA A 78 -6.78 -7.14 -0.18
N PHE A 79 -5.93 -8.17 -0.24
CA PHE A 79 -5.24 -8.54 -1.47
C PHE A 79 -6.20 -9.03 -2.57
N LEU A 80 -7.19 -9.85 -2.21
CA LEU A 80 -8.25 -10.26 -3.14
C LEU A 80 -9.01 -9.07 -3.71
N GLY A 81 -9.27 -8.03 -2.91
CA GLY A 81 -9.90 -6.81 -3.38
C GLY A 81 -9.08 -6.13 -4.47
N ALA A 82 -7.75 -6.07 -4.31
CA ALA A 82 -6.86 -5.53 -5.31
C ALA A 82 -6.86 -6.34 -6.61
N LEU A 83 -6.80 -7.67 -6.53
CA LEU A 83 -6.89 -8.54 -7.72
C LEU A 83 -8.23 -8.41 -8.44
N VAL A 84 -9.33 -8.25 -7.70
CA VAL A 84 -10.65 -7.99 -8.30
C VAL A 84 -10.67 -6.62 -8.98
N ALA A 85 -10.04 -5.60 -8.40
CA ALA A 85 -9.93 -4.29 -9.01
C ALA A 85 -9.13 -4.34 -10.32
N ASP A 86 -8.00 -5.05 -10.34
CA ASP A 86 -7.20 -5.26 -11.55
C ASP A 86 -8.02 -5.96 -12.64
N ALA A 87 -8.70 -7.05 -12.29
CA ALA A 87 -9.56 -7.77 -13.23
C ALA A 87 -10.72 -6.90 -13.75
N ALA A 88 -11.28 -6.04 -12.89
CA ALA A 88 -12.36 -5.14 -13.27
C ALA A 88 -11.87 -4.04 -14.22
N VAL A 89 -10.67 -3.48 -13.99
CA VAL A 89 -10.05 -2.50 -14.89
C VAL A 89 -9.75 -3.12 -16.25
N LEU A 90 -9.18 -4.34 -16.27
CA LEU A 90 -8.88 -5.06 -17.51
C LEU A 90 -10.12 -5.53 -18.29
N ALA A 91 -11.29 -5.58 -17.65
CA ALA A 91 -12.54 -6.04 -18.25
C ALA A 91 -13.37 -4.90 -18.88
N VAL A 92 -12.97 -3.64 -18.70
CA VAL A 92 -13.67 -2.46 -19.22
C VAL A 92 -12.76 -1.67 -20.16
N ASP A 93 -13.35 -0.81 -20.99
CA ASP A 93 -12.55 0.15 -21.77
C ASP A 93 -11.88 1.17 -20.83
N ASP A 94 -10.73 1.71 -21.25
CA ASP A 94 -9.89 2.63 -20.47
C ASP A 94 -10.68 3.81 -19.85
N THR A 95 -11.69 4.31 -20.57
CA THR A 95 -12.54 5.42 -20.11
C THR A 95 -13.30 5.09 -18.81
N TYR A 96 -13.56 3.81 -18.56
CA TYR A 96 -14.30 3.32 -17.39
C TYR A 96 -13.39 2.78 -16.27
N GLY A 97 -12.07 2.73 -16.47
CA GLY A 97 -11.09 2.24 -15.48
C GLY A 97 -11.27 2.85 -14.08
N PRO A 98 -11.33 4.19 -13.93
CA PRO A 98 -11.59 4.82 -12.62
C PRO A 98 -12.92 4.38 -11.99
N GLY A 99 -13.95 4.19 -12.80
CA GLY A 99 -15.25 3.68 -12.36
C GLY A 99 -15.18 2.24 -11.83
N ALA A 100 -14.39 1.37 -12.47
CA ALA A 100 -14.15 0.00 -12.02
C ALA A 100 -13.44 -0.03 -10.65
N ILE A 101 -12.47 0.85 -10.43
CA ILE A 101 -11.77 0.98 -9.14
C ILE A 101 -12.72 1.46 -8.05
N ILE A 102 -13.49 2.53 -8.30
CA ILE A 102 -14.46 3.08 -7.34
C ILE A 102 -15.56 2.05 -7.01
N GLY A 103 -16.06 1.34 -8.02
CA GLY A 103 -17.03 0.27 -7.86
C GLY A 103 -16.50 -0.86 -6.98
N THR A 104 -15.24 -1.27 -7.22
CA THR A 104 -14.58 -2.30 -6.40
C THR A 104 -14.37 -1.83 -4.96
N LEU A 105 -13.93 -0.59 -4.74
CA LEU A 105 -13.81 0.01 -3.40
C LEU A 105 -15.15 -0.02 -2.65
N GLY A 106 -16.23 0.43 -3.29
CA GLY A 106 -17.56 0.43 -2.69
C GLY A 106 -18.03 -0.98 -2.31
N ALA A 107 -17.88 -1.94 -3.23
CA ALA A 107 -18.23 -3.34 -2.99
C ALA A 107 -17.42 -3.94 -1.84
N TRP A 108 -16.11 -3.67 -1.80
CA TRP A 108 -15.24 -4.22 -0.76
C TRP A 108 -15.52 -3.62 0.62
N VAL A 109 -15.78 -2.31 0.70
CA VAL A 109 -16.19 -1.64 1.94
C VAL A 109 -17.46 -2.30 2.49
N LEU A 110 -18.50 -2.45 1.66
CA LEU A 110 -19.75 -3.12 2.05
C LEU A 110 -19.51 -4.57 2.50
N LEU A 111 -18.66 -5.31 1.79
CA LEU A 111 -18.29 -6.67 2.16
C LEU A 111 -17.61 -6.71 3.54
N THR A 112 -16.60 -5.87 3.79
CA THR A 112 -15.96 -5.79 5.11
C THR A 112 -16.94 -5.41 6.21
N LEU A 113 -17.86 -4.48 5.96
CA LEU A 113 -18.90 -4.12 6.94
C LEU A 113 -19.81 -5.31 7.26
N VAL A 114 -20.29 -6.04 6.24
CA VAL A 114 -21.11 -7.24 6.43
C VAL A 114 -20.35 -8.31 7.23
N LEU A 115 -19.07 -8.53 6.94
CA LEU A 115 -18.24 -9.48 7.68
C LEU A 115 -18.08 -9.05 9.14
N GLN A 116 -17.91 -7.75 9.40
CA GLN A 116 -17.75 -7.25 10.76
C GLN A 116 -19.04 -7.29 11.58
N LEU A 117 -20.19 -7.05 10.95
CA LEU A 117 -21.51 -7.20 11.59
C LEU A 117 -21.81 -8.65 12.00
N ARG A 118 -21.21 -9.64 11.31
CA ARG A 118 -21.31 -11.06 11.66
C ARG A 118 -20.29 -11.51 12.70
N SER A 119 -19.31 -10.67 13.03
CA SER A 119 -18.30 -10.98 14.02
C SER A 119 -18.87 -10.92 15.44
N HIS A 120 -18.51 -11.93 16.24
CA HIS A 120 -18.87 -12.03 17.65
C HIS A 120 -17.82 -11.43 18.58
N ALA A 121 -16.79 -10.77 18.03
CA ALA A 121 -15.78 -10.07 18.81
C ALA A 121 -16.35 -8.86 19.54
N ASP A 122 -15.64 -8.37 20.56
CA ASP A 122 -16.03 -7.19 21.30
C ASP A 122 -16.12 -5.95 20.39
N PRO A 123 -16.97 -4.94 20.71
CA PRO A 123 -17.16 -3.76 19.86
C PRO A 123 -15.85 -3.04 19.49
N ASP A 124 -14.94 -2.87 20.44
CA ASP A 124 -13.68 -2.15 20.22
C ASP A 124 -12.74 -2.91 19.28
N GLU A 125 -12.63 -4.24 19.48
CA GLU A 125 -11.85 -5.11 18.59
C GLU A 125 -12.45 -5.15 17.18
N ARG A 126 -13.79 -5.17 17.07
CA ARG A 126 -14.47 -5.12 15.79
C ARG A 126 -14.22 -3.81 15.07
N MET A 127 -14.31 -2.69 15.77
CA MET A 127 -14.06 -1.36 15.18
C MET A 127 -12.61 -1.23 14.73
N TYR A 128 -11.66 -1.68 15.55
CA TYR A 128 -10.25 -1.67 15.19
C TYR A 128 -9.97 -2.55 13.96
N GLY A 129 -10.49 -3.78 13.97
CA GLY A 129 -10.38 -4.70 12.84
C GLY A 129 -11.04 -4.19 11.56
N LEU A 130 -12.18 -3.49 11.68
CA LEU A 130 -12.87 -2.85 10.56
C LEU A 130 -11.99 -1.79 9.91
N MET A 131 -11.51 -0.84 10.71
CA MET A 131 -10.69 0.27 10.21
C MET A 131 -9.40 -0.24 9.56
N ALA A 132 -8.75 -1.22 10.19
CA ALA A 132 -7.56 -1.85 9.62
C ALA A 132 -7.85 -2.55 8.29
N SER A 133 -8.93 -3.32 8.21
CA SER A 133 -9.28 -4.09 7.01
C SER A 133 -9.72 -3.19 5.85
N VAL A 134 -10.57 -2.18 6.12
CA VAL A 134 -11.04 -1.23 5.11
C VAL A 134 -9.88 -0.41 4.56
N ALA A 135 -9.03 0.15 5.42
CA ALA A 135 -7.88 0.94 4.98
C ALA A 135 -6.88 0.08 4.19
N SER A 136 -6.58 -1.14 4.66
CA SER A 136 -5.72 -2.07 3.94
C SER A 136 -6.25 -2.40 2.55
N ALA A 137 -7.55 -2.72 2.44
CA ALA A 137 -8.19 -3.03 1.16
C ALA A 137 -8.20 -1.80 0.25
N ALA A 138 -8.54 -0.62 0.77
CA ALA A 138 -8.58 0.61 0.00
C ALA A 138 -7.21 0.96 -0.58
N LEU A 139 -6.14 0.87 0.21
CA LEU A 139 -4.78 1.12 -0.26
C LEU A 139 -4.33 0.11 -1.32
N ALA A 140 -4.64 -1.18 -1.13
CA ALA A 140 -4.30 -2.23 -2.08
C ALA A 140 -5.09 -2.06 -3.40
N ILE A 141 -6.40 -1.79 -3.34
CA ILE A 141 -7.27 -1.53 -4.50
C ILE A 141 -6.84 -0.26 -5.24
N ALA A 142 -6.45 0.80 -4.53
CA ALA A 142 -5.98 2.04 -5.16
C ALA A 142 -4.75 1.82 -6.07
N CYS A 143 -3.97 0.76 -5.84
CA CYS A 143 -2.86 0.41 -6.71
C CYS A 143 -3.32 0.02 -8.13
N ALA A 144 -4.56 -0.44 -8.34
CA ALA A 144 -5.12 -0.68 -9.67
C ALA A 144 -5.14 0.59 -10.55
N GLY A 145 -4.99 1.78 -9.95
CA GLY A 145 -4.77 3.03 -10.67
C GLY A 145 -3.51 3.03 -11.55
N TYR A 146 -2.53 2.15 -11.28
CA TYR A 146 -1.39 1.93 -12.17
C TYR A 146 -1.80 1.29 -13.50
N LEU A 147 -2.85 0.48 -13.54
CA LEU A 147 -3.38 -0.08 -14.80
C LEU A 147 -4.26 0.95 -15.53
N ALA A 148 -5.05 1.72 -14.78
CA ALA A 148 -5.97 2.71 -15.36
C ALA A 148 -5.29 4.01 -15.84
N ALA A 149 -3.97 4.15 -15.68
CA ALA A 149 -3.21 5.34 -16.05
C ALA A 149 -2.37 5.11 -17.31
N ASP A 150 -2.10 6.19 -18.05
CA ASP A 150 -1.16 6.16 -19.17
C ASP A 150 0.20 5.58 -18.75
N SER A 151 0.76 4.70 -19.60
CA SER A 151 2.04 4.03 -19.35
C SER A 151 3.20 5.00 -19.09
N SER A 152 3.18 6.16 -19.75
CA SER A 152 4.16 7.23 -19.52
C SER A 152 4.03 7.86 -18.13
N ALA A 153 2.80 8.08 -17.65
CA ALA A 153 2.54 8.61 -16.31
C ALA A 153 2.97 7.61 -15.23
N VAL A 154 2.68 6.32 -15.43
CA VAL A 154 3.15 5.25 -14.53
C VAL A 154 4.67 5.20 -14.50
N SER A 155 5.31 5.21 -15.66
CA SER A 155 6.76 5.10 -15.78
C SER A 155 7.48 6.25 -15.07
N VAL A 156 7.07 7.49 -15.36
CA VAL A 156 7.65 8.69 -14.76
C VAL A 156 7.33 8.76 -13.27
N GLY A 157 6.09 8.49 -12.87
CA GLY A 157 5.66 8.54 -11.48
C GLY A 157 6.40 7.51 -10.61
N ALA A 158 6.48 6.25 -11.05
CA ALA A 158 7.15 5.20 -10.30
C ALA A 158 8.68 5.42 -10.24
N ALA A 159 9.29 5.93 -11.31
CA ALA A 159 10.71 6.33 -11.28
C ALA A 159 10.95 7.51 -10.33
N ALA A 160 10.07 8.52 -10.33
CA ALA A 160 10.17 9.66 -9.42
C ALA A 160 10.06 9.23 -7.95
N VAL A 161 9.12 8.33 -7.63
CA VAL A 161 9.00 7.74 -6.28
C VAL A 161 10.27 6.97 -5.91
N ALA A 162 10.84 6.18 -6.84
CA ALA A 162 12.07 5.45 -6.57
C ALA A 162 13.25 6.38 -6.23
N VAL A 163 13.43 7.46 -7.00
CA VAL A 163 14.45 8.48 -6.73
C VAL A 163 14.18 9.19 -5.40
N ALA A 164 12.93 9.58 -5.13
CA ALA A 164 12.58 10.27 -3.89
C ALA A 164 12.84 9.40 -2.64
N VAL A 165 12.45 8.12 -2.69
CA VAL A 165 12.68 7.19 -1.58
C VAL A 165 14.17 6.89 -1.40
N PHE A 166 14.91 6.70 -2.50
CA PHE A 166 16.35 6.47 -2.44
C PHE A 166 17.10 7.68 -1.86
N THR A 167 16.80 8.89 -2.36
CA THR A 167 17.45 10.12 -1.88
C THR A 167 17.14 10.41 -0.42
N ARG A 168 15.91 10.15 0.04
CA ARG A 168 15.54 10.27 1.46
C ARG A 168 16.28 9.28 2.37
N ALA A 169 16.71 8.14 1.84
CA ALA A 169 17.45 7.13 2.61
C ALA A 169 18.95 7.44 2.73
N LEU A 170 19.46 8.37 1.92
CA LEU A 170 20.84 8.85 2.05
C LEU A 170 20.94 9.74 3.30
N PRO A 171 22.09 9.70 4.03
CA PRO A 171 22.34 10.58 5.16
C PRO A 171 22.63 12.02 4.69
N LEU A 172 21.63 12.66 4.10
CA LEU A 172 21.69 14.04 3.63
C LEU A 172 21.22 14.98 4.75
N PRO A 173 21.74 16.23 4.79
CA PRO A 173 21.22 17.24 5.69
C PRO A 173 19.71 17.41 5.48
N THR A 174 18.92 17.26 6.55
CA THR A 174 17.49 17.53 6.47
C THR A 174 17.25 19.02 6.20
N PRO A 175 16.21 19.39 5.43
CA PRO A 175 15.87 20.79 5.25
C PRO A 175 15.73 21.48 6.60
N VAL A 176 16.45 22.60 6.80
CA VAL A 176 16.20 23.50 7.91
C VAL A 176 14.91 24.26 7.57
N SER A 177 13.79 23.76 8.08
CA SER A 177 12.46 24.38 7.98
C SER A 177 12.04 24.95 9.33
#